data_AF-A0A967ZPM6-F1
#
_entry.id   AF-A0A967ZPM6-F1
#
_cell.length_a   1.000
_cell.length_b   1.000
_cell.length_c   1.000
_cell.angle_alpha   90.00
_cell.angle_beta   90.00
_cell.angle_gamma   90.00
#
_symmetry.space_group_name_H-M   'P 1'
#
loop_
_entity.id
_entity.type
_entity.pdbx_description
1 polymer ?
#
loop_
_entity_poly.entity_id
_entity_poly.type
_entity_poly.pdbx_seq_one_letter_code
_entity_poly.pdbx_strand_id
1 'polypeptide(L)'
;AIATGKHFPGHGDTETDSHVALPVIRHDRARMDSVELRPFQEAIDAGMGAIMTAHISVPSLNGGVREPSTLSPLVLTTSCATRWASTASSSPTPWTWAPSRGSTTRGRPRCGRSRPETT
;
A
#
# COMPACT_ATOMS: atom_id res chain seq x y z
N ALA A 1 5.79 -0.05 20.53
CA ALA A 1 5.52 -1.05 19.47
C ALA A 1 4.76 -0.37 18.34
N ILE A 2 4.98 -0.74 17.08
CA ILE A 2 4.24 -0.21 15.92
C ILE A 2 3.13 -1.21 15.56
N ALA A 3 1.90 -0.74 15.39
CA ALA A 3 0.80 -1.58 14.91
C ALA A 3 1.00 -1.91 13.43
N THR A 4 0.86 -3.20 13.08
CA THR A 4 1.09 -3.71 11.72
C THR A 4 -0.14 -4.44 11.20
N GLY A 5 -0.76 -3.90 10.14
CA GLY A 5 -1.88 -4.53 9.45
C GLY A 5 -1.39 -5.68 8.58
N LYS A 6 -1.94 -6.88 8.78
CA LYS A 6 -1.59 -8.08 8.02
C LYS A 6 -2.81 -8.98 7.83
N HIS A 7 -2.89 -9.78 6.76
CA HIS A 7 -1.95 -9.86 5.65
C HIS A 7 -2.56 -9.15 4.44
N PHE A 8 -1.98 -8.02 4.01
CA PHE A 8 -2.49 -7.22 2.89
C PHE A 8 -2.25 -7.94 1.54
N PRO A 9 -3.17 -7.93 0.57
CA PRO A 9 -4.45 -7.21 0.49
C PRO A 9 -5.67 -7.96 1.08
N GLY A 10 -5.46 -8.98 1.90
CA GLY A 10 -6.51 -9.78 2.54
C GLY A 10 -6.36 -11.27 2.24
N HIS A 11 -6.09 -12.07 3.27
CA HIS A 11 -5.90 -13.52 3.16
C HIS A 11 -7.06 -14.33 3.79
N GLY A 12 -8.16 -13.66 4.17
CA GLY A 12 -9.24 -14.29 4.94
C GLY A 12 -10.14 -15.23 4.14
N ASP A 13 -10.30 -14.98 2.82
CA ASP A 13 -11.22 -15.75 1.97
C ASP A 13 -10.47 -16.74 1.07
N THR A 14 -9.77 -17.69 1.70
CA THR A 14 -9.15 -18.82 1.02
C THR A 14 -8.93 -19.97 1.99
N GLU A 15 -9.10 -21.19 1.49
CA GLU A 15 -8.78 -22.43 2.21
C GLU A 15 -7.30 -22.83 2.01
N THR A 16 -6.60 -22.18 1.09
CA THR A 16 -5.21 -22.49 0.75
C THR A 16 -4.28 -21.74 1.69
N ASP A 17 -3.44 -22.48 2.42
CA ASP A 17 -2.36 -21.92 3.21
C ASP A 17 -1.23 -21.40 2.29
N SER A 18 -0.90 -20.11 2.41
CA SER A 18 0.15 -19.46 1.63
C SER A 18 1.57 -19.97 1.93
N HIS A 19 1.78 -20.74 2.99
CA HIS A 19 3.06 -21.39 3.27
C HIS A 19 3.34 -22.59 2.36
N VAL A 20 2.29 -23.24 1.83
CA VAL A 20 2.41 -24.49 1.06
C VAL A 20 2.14 -24.29 -0.43
N ALA A 21 1.30 -23.33 -0.80
CA ALA A 21 0.95 -23.03 -2.18
C ALA A 21 0.55 -21.57 -2.35
N LEU A 22 0.57 -21.04 -3.57
CA LEU A 22 0.14 -19.67 -3.86
C LEU A 22 -1.39 -19.60 -3.93
N PRO A 23 -2.09 -18.98 -2.96
CA PRO A 23 -3.53 -18.81 -3.02
C PRO A 23 -3.89 -17.77 -4.08
N VAL A 24 -4.97 -18.00 -4.81
CA VAL A 24 -5.46 -17.08 -5.85
C VAL A 24 -6.86 -16.59 -5.46
N ILE A 25 -6.97 -15.32 -5.11
CA ILE A 25 -8.23 -14.66 -4.76
C ILE A 25 -8.82 -14.05 -6.02
N ARG A 26 -9.94 -14.60 -6.51
CA ARG A 26 -10.55 -14.22 -7.81
C ARG A 26 -11.68 -13.19 -7.71
N HIS A 27 -11.74 -12.48 -6.59
CA HIS A 27 -12.73 -11.44 -6.39
C HIS A 27 -12.51 -10.25 -7.30
N ASP A 28 -13.62 -9.64 -7.73
CA ASP A 28 -13.57 -8.40 -8.48
C ASP A 28 -13.06 -7.24 -7.61
N ARG A 29 -12.76 -6.12 -8.27
CA ARG A 29 -12.24 -4.94 -7.58
C ARG A 29 -13.23 -4.34 -6.58
N ALA A 30 -14.53 -4.40 -6.85
CA ALA A 30 -15.56 -3.81 -6.00
C ALA A 30 -15.71 -4.58 -4.68
N ARG A 31 -15.65 -5.93 -4.74
CA ARG A 31 -15.60 -6.79 -3.56
C ARG A 31 -14.34 -6.51 -2.74
N MET A 32 -13.18 -6.53 -3.40
CA MET A 32 -11.89 -6.22 -2.74
C MET A 32 -11.94 -4.88 -1.99
N ASP A 33 -12.49 -3.84 -2.62
CA ASP A 33 -12.58 -2.51 -2.01
C ASP A 33 -13.60 -2.42 -0.86
N SER A 34 -14.70 -3.18 -0.93
CA SER A 34 -15.79 -3.12 0.06
C SER A 34 -15.57 -4.01 1.28
N VAL A 35 -14.83 -5.11 1.15
CA VAL A 35 -14.69 -6.11 2.22
C VAL A 35 -13.23 -6.30 2.62
N GLU A 36 -12.35 -6.74 1.73
CA GLU A 36 -11.01 -7.16 2.10
C GLU A 36 -10.08 -5.96 2.41
N LEU A 37 -10.20 -4.86 1.65
CA LEU A 37 -9.38 -3.66 1.81
C LEU A 37 -9.97 -2.66 2.81
N ARG A 38 -11.26 -2.77 3.13
CA ARG A 38 -11.96 -1.83 4.01
C ARG A 38 -11.32 -1.75 5.43
N PRO A 39 -11.00 -2.86 6.11
CA PRO A 39 -10.33 -2.81 7.42
C PRO A 39 -8.94 -2.16 7.38
N PHE A 40 -8.19 -2.35 6.29
CA PHE A 40 -6.88 -1.71 6.13
C PHE A 40 -7.03 -0.20 5.98
N GLN A 41 -8.04 0.25 5.23
CA GLN A 41 -8.33 1.66 5.07
C GLN A 41 -8.68 2.29 6.43
N GLU A 42 -9.61 1.70 7.19
CA GLU A 42 -9.95 2.20 8.53
C GLU A 42 -8.76 2.19 9.50
N ALA A 43 -7.89 1.17 9.43
CA ALA A 43 -6.69 1.10 10.26
C ALA A 43 -5.65 2.17 9.87
N ILE A 44 -5.48 2.45 8.58
CA ILE A 44 -4.63 3.56 8.10
C ILE A 44 -5.20 4.89 8.56
N ASP A 45 -6.51 5.11 8.41
CA ASP A 45 -7.22 6.32 8.85
C ASP A 45 -7.04 6.54 10.37
N ALA A 46 -6.99 5.45 11.15
CA ALA A 46 -6.73 5.47 12.59
C ALA A 46 -5.24 5.64 12.97
N GLY A 47 -4.33 5.78 12.00
CA GLY A 47 -2.91 6.04 12.24
C GLY A 47 -2.02 4.80 12.38
N MET A 48 -2.42 3.65 11.83
CA MET A 48 -1.57 2.46 11.75
C MET A 48 -0.24 2.78 11.06
N GLY A 49 0.88 2.29 11.63
CA GLY A 49 2.22 2.68 11.20
C GLY A 49 2.91 1.72 10.23
N ALA A 50 2.36 0.53 10.00
CA ALA A 50 2.94 -0.46 9.11
C ALA A 50 1.90 -1.41 8.48
N ILE A 51 2.23 -1.96 7.32
CA ILE A 51 1.48 -3.02 6.63
C ILE A 51 2.43 -4.14 6.25
N MET A 52 1.98 -5.39 6.40
CA MET A 52 2.67 -6.59 5.95
C MET A 52 1.86 -7.28 4.85
N THR A 53 2.51 -7.51 3.72
CA THR A 53 1.91 -8.08 2.51
C THR A 53 1.91 -9.61 2.55
N ALA A 54 0.86 -10.23 2.03
CA ALA A 54 0.65 -11.67 1.94
C ALA A 54 1.22 -12.26 0.63
N HIS A 55 1.69 -13.50 0.67
CA HIS A 55 2.03 -14.29 -0.53
C HIS A 55 0.77 -14.87 -1.19
N ILE A 56 -0.10 -14.00 -1.70
CA ILE A 56 -1.33 -14.36 -2.41
C ILE A 56 -1.40 -13.65 -3.76
N SER A 57 -2.02 -14.26 -4.75
CA SER A 57 -2.29 -13.64 -6.04
C SER A 57 -3.71 -13.06 -6.07
N VAL A 58 -3.84 -11.79 -6.45
CA VAL A 58 -5.14 -11.12 -6.58
C VAL A 58 -5.24 -10.48 -7.97
N PRO A 59 -5.72 -11.22 -8.98
CA PRO A 59 -5.75 -10.79 -10.38
C PRO A 59 -6.39 -9.42 -10.61
N SER A 60 -7.38 -9.04 -9.79
CA SER A 60 -8.05 -7.74 -9.86
C SER A 60 -7.18 -6.56 -9.39
N LEU A 61 -6.05 -6.82 -8.72
CA LEU A 61 -5.10 -5.81 -8.23
C LEU A 61 -3.74 -5.87 -8.94
N ASN A 62 -3.21 -7.06 -9.21
CA ASN A 62 -1.89 -7.27 -9.82
C ASN A 62 -1.95 -7.53 -11.34
N GLY A 63 -3.13 -7.76 -11.92
CA GLY A 63 -3.31 -8.04 -13.34
C GLY A 63 -2.93 -9.47 -13.77
N GLY A 64 -2.64 -10.39 -12.86
CA GLY A 64 -2.20 -11.74 -13.20
C GLY A 64 -2.31 -12.77 -12.06
N VAL A 65 -2.58 -14.03 -12.41
CA VAL A 65 -2.82 -15.14 -11.46
C VAL A 65 -1.55 -15.79 -10.91
N ARG A 66 -0.38 -15.50 -11.48
CA ARG A 66 0.91 -16.13 -11.13
C ARG A 66 1.83 -15.25 -10.29
N GLU A 67 1.49 -13.97 -10.18
CA GLU A 67 2.31 -13.02 -9.44
C GLU A 67 1.76 -12.89 -8.01
N PRO A 68 2.57 -13.10 -6.96
CA PRO A 68 2.16 -12.83 -5.59
C PRO A 68 2.15 -11.32 -5.31
N SER A 69 1.25 -10.89 -4.43
CA SER A 69 1.10 -9.50 -4.00
C SER A 69 2.38 -8.91 -3.41
N THR A 70 3.25 -9.74 -2.84
CA THR A 70 4.57 -9.32 -2.31
C THR A 70 5.57 -8.88 -3.38
N LEU A 71 5.37 -9.25 -4.64
CA LEU A 71 6.25 -8.90 -5.75
C LEU A 71 5.62 -7.88 -6.70
N SER A 72 4.30 -7.73 -6.67
CA SER A 72 3.59 -6.83 -7.58
C SER A 72 3.75 -5.36 -7.19
N PRO A 73 4.39 -4.53 -8.04
CA PRO A 73 4.53 -3.09 -7.76
C PRO A 73 3.19 -2.37 -7.71
N LEU A 74 2.17 -2.88 -8.41
CA LEU A 74 0.80 -2.33 -8.40
C LEU A 74 0.14 -2.51 -7.02
N VAL A 75 0.38 -3.63 -6.36
CA VAL A 75 -0.15 -3.88 -5.01
C VAL A 75 0.64 -3.09 -3.96
N LEU A 76 1.97 -3.10 -4.05
CA LEU A 76 2.84 -2.44 -3.07
C LEU A 76 2.84 -0.91 -3.17
N THR A 77 2.85 -0.37 -4.38
CA THR A 77 2.99 1.08 -4.61
C THR A 77 1.62 1.70 -4.80
N THR A 78 0.87 1.26 -5.80
CA THR A 78 -0.38 1.92 -6.15
C THR A 78 -1.47 1.65 -5.11
N SER A 79 -1.66 0.40 -4.70
CA SER A 79 -2.77 0.07 -3.79
C SER A 79 -2.52 0.53 -2.35
N CYS A 80 -1.27 0.43 -1.86
CA CYS A 80 -0.89 0.86 -0.52
C CYS A 80 -0.63 2.38 -0.44
N ALA A 81 0.21 2.93 -1.34
CA ALA A 81 0.60 4.34 -1.25
C ALA A 81 -0.51 5.31 -1.66
N THR A 82 -1.36 4.97 -2.65
CA THR A 82 -2.49 5.85 -3.01
C THR A 82 -3.46 5.99 -1.83
N ARG A 83 -3.73 4.90 -1.09
CA ARG A 83 -4.64 4.93 0.07
C ARG A 83 -4.01 5.61 1.29
N TRP A 84 -2.69 5.49 1.47
CA TRP A 84 -1.94 6.22 2.52
C TRP A 84 -1.83 7.73 2.22
N ALA A 85 -1.73 8.12 0.95
CA ALA A 85 -1.69 9.52 0.56
C ALA A 85 -3.05 10.21 0.75
N SER A 86 -4.17 9.49 0.57
CA SER A 86 -5.51 10.01 0.81
C SER A 86 -5.78 10.36 2.28
N THR A 87 -5.11 9.71 3.24
CA THR A 87 -5.22 9.99 4.68
C THR A 87 -4.18 10.97 5.21
N ALA A 88 -2.99 11.01 4.61
CA ALA A 88 -1.93 11.94 5.00
C ALA A 88 -2.19 13.40 4.53
N SER A 89 -3.25 13.63 3.76
CA SER A 89 -3.56 14.90 3.13
C SER A 89 -4.34 15.85 4.05
N SER A 90 -3.59 16.62 4.85
CA SER A 90 -3.84 18.06 4.99
C SER A 90 -3.04 18.89 3.97
N SER A 91 -2.48 18.27 2.93
CA SER A 91 -1.87 18.99 1.80
C SER A 91 -1.73 18.05 0.58
N PRO A 92 -2.25 18.41 -0.60
CA PRO A 92 -2.23 17.54 -1.77
C PRO A 92 -0.91 17.72 -2.54
N THR A 93 -0.02 16.74 -2.46
CA THR A 93 0.95 16.49 -3.53
C THR A 93 0.86 15.02 -3.94
N PRO A 94 0.50 14.71 -5.20
CA PRO A 94 0.53 13.34 -5.68
C PRO A 94 2.00 12.88 -5.78
N TRP A 95 2.30 11.74 -5.14
CA TRP A 95 3.61 11.11 -5.20
C TRP A 95 3.77 10.42 -6.56
N THR A 96 4.10 11.18 -7.60
CA THR A 96 4.59 10.61 -8.87
C THR A 96 6.10 10.43 -8.79
N TRP A 97 6.57 9.20 -9.03
CA TRP A 97 7.99 8.91 -9.25
C TRP A 97 8.45 9.65 -10.51
N ALA A 98 9.20 10.74 -10.33
CA ALA A 98 9.89 11.44 -11.40
C ALA A 98 11.36 10.98 -11.41
N PRO A 99 11.87 10.35 -12.48
CA PRO A 99 13.29 10.09 -12.60
C PRO A 99 14.04 11.42 -12.74
N SER A 100 14.87 11.74 -11.75
CA SER A 100 15.67 12.97 -11.72
C SER A 100 16.67 12.97 -12.88
N ARG A 101 16.46 13.81 -13.90
CA ARG A 101 17.54 14.25 -14.78
C ARG A 101 18.40 15.22 -13.98
N GLY A 102 19.69 14.92 -13.89
CA GLY A 102 20.61 15.51 -12.93
C GLY A 102 20.85 17.00 -13.13
N SER A 103 21.11 17.68 -12.02
CA SER A 103 22.12 18.74 -11.94
C SER A 103 22.75 18.72 -10.56
N THR A 104 24.06 18.90 -10.58
CA THR A 104 25.01 18.67 -9.50
C THR A 104 24.87 19.70 -8.38
N THR A 105 24.46 19.29 -7.18
CA THR A 105 24.96 19.86 -5.91
C THR A 105 24.53 18.99 -4.72
N ARG A 106 25.45 18.76 -3.80
CA ARG A 106 25.28 17.89 -2.62
C ARG A 106 24.22 18.44 -1.68
N GLY A 107 23.17 17.67 -1.42
CA GLY A 107 22.25 17.88 -0.30
C GLY A 107 21.58 16.57 0.06
N ARG A 108 21.86 16.02 1.25
CA ARG A 108 21.13 14.87 1.79
C ARG A 108 19.66 15.29 1.97
N PRO A 109 18.66 14.54 1.48
CA PRO A 109 17.27 14.84 1.78
C PRO A 109 17.02 14.58 3.27
N ARG A 110 16.87 15.66 4.05
CA ARG A 110 16.28 15.61 5.39
C ARG A 110 14.78 15.80 5.24
N CYS A 111 14.00 14.84 5.73
CA CYS A 111 12.58 15.04 5.95
C CYS A 111 12.43 15.96 7.17
N GLY A 112 11.97 17.20 6.96
CA GLY A 112 11.77 18.17 8.04
C GLY A 112 10.51 18.98 7.78
N ARG A 113 9.60 19.04 8.76
CA ARG A 113 8.44 19.95 8.73
C ARG A 113 8.92 21.38 8.91
N SER A 114 8.60 22.27 7.97
CA SER A 114 8.63 23.70 8.24
C SER A 114 7.44 24.05 9.14
N ARG A 115 7.72 24.69 10.28
CA ARG A 115 6.68 25.36 11.07
C ARG A 115 6.29 26.66 10.37
N PRO A 116 5.00 27.03 10.29
CA PRO A 116 4.62 28.36 9.84
C PRO A 116 4.96 29.39 10.93
N GLU A 117 5.64 30.47 10.55
CA GLU A 117 5.81 31.67 11.36
C GLU A 117 4.48 32.43 11.38
N THR A 118 3.92 32.64 12.56
CA THR A 118 2.74 33.48 12.79
C THR A 118 3.20 34.94 12.83
N THR A 119 2.51 35.80 12.07
CA THR A 119 2.61 37.28 12.17
C THR A 119 1.98 37.77 13.46
#